data_AF-A0A971VYK5-F1
#
_entry.id   AF-A0A971VYK5-F1
#
_cell.length_a   1.000
_cell.length_b   1.000
_cell.length_c   1.000
_cell.angle_alpha   90.00
_cell.angle_beta   90.00
_cell.angle_gamma   90.00
#
_symmetry.space_group_name_H-M   'P 1'
#
loop_
_entity.id
_entity.type
_entity.pdbx_description
1 polymer ?
#
loop_
_entity_poly.entity_id
_entity_poly.type
_entity_poly.pdbx_seq_one_letter_code
_entity_poly.pdbx_strand_id
1 'polypeptide(L)'
;PTIEANTTPVEGTANGRIVADASIPYLGIGVLDEPVVVEVKDGFITSITGGRQAEVLKKDLASHNDPNCYNIAELGVGLNPQCRMCGIMLEDEGVIGTAHIGIGTSITLGGITKAPIHYDLLMWNPRIEVDGKVIIDGDKVLV
;
A
#
# COMPACT_ATOMS: atom_id res chain seq x y z
N PRO A 1 -10.00 -16.44 -3.27
CA PRO A 1 -8.94 -15.85 -4.14
C PRO A 1 -9.02 -14.34 -4.02
N THR A 2 -7.90 -13.64 -4.20
CA THR A 2 -7.83 -12.18 -4.20
C THR A 2 -8.83 -11.60 -5.20
N ILE A 3 -9.57 -10.58 -4.78
CA ILE A 3 -10.37 -9.75 -5.67
C ILE A 3 -10.09 -8.32 -5.28
N GLU A 4 -9.52 -7.57 -6.20
CA GLU A 4 -9.21 -6.17 -6.03
C GLU A 4 -9.39 -5.41 -7.35
N ALA A 5 -9.44 -4.09 -7.24
CA ALA A 5 -9.23 -3.19 -8.36
C ALA A 5 -8.04 -2.30 -8.02
N ASN A 6 -7.10 -2.17 -8.94
CA ASN A 6 -5.88 -1.40 -8.73
C ASN A 6 -5.52 -0.49 -9.91
N THR A 7 -4.66 0.49 -9.63
CA THR A 7 -4.08 1.38 -10.63
C THR A 7 -2.72 1.91 -10.17
N THR A 8 -1.86 2.27 -11.13
CA THR A 8 -0.57 2.89 -10.86
C THR A 8 -0.69 4.42 -10.96
N PRO A 9 -0.22 5.19 -9.96
CA PRO A 9 -0.14 6.65 -10.09
C PRO A 9 0.90 7.08 -11.12
N VAL A 10 0.72 8.27 -11.71
CA VAL A 10 1.75 8.87 -12.57
C VAL A 10 3.02 9.11 -11.76
N GLU A 11 4.16 8.70 -12.31
CA GLU A 11 5.44 8.75 -11.63
C GLU A 11 5.78 10.17 -11.14
N GLY A 12 6.28 10.25 -9.92
CA GLY A 12 6.71 11.52 -9.33
C GLY A 12 5.59 12.47 -8.91
N THR A 13 4.32 12.08 -9.01
CA THR A 13 3.20 12.99 -8.72
C THR A 13 2.53 12.77 -7.36
N ALA A 14 2.66 11.57 -6.78
CA ALA A 14 2.04 11.24 -5.50
C ALA A 14 2.66 12.07 -4.34
N ASN A 15 1.81 12.61 -3.47
CA ASN A 15 2.20 13.42 -2.32
C ASN A 15 1.25 13.16 -1.15
N GLY A 16 1.77 13.23 0.08
CA GLY A 16 0.95 13.15 1.30
C GLY A 16 1.52 12.16 2.31
N ARG A 17 0.63 11.45 3.00
CA ARG A 17 0.97 10.53 4.07
C ARG A 17 0.19 9.23 3.90
N ILE A 18 0.88 8.11 3.96
CA ILE A 18 0.29 6.77 4.01
C ILE A 18 0.27 6.35 5.48
N VAL A 19 -0.88 5.87 5.95
CA VAL A 19 -1.03 5.30 7.29
C VAL A 19 -1.51 3.87 7.09
N ALA A 20 -0.58 2.93 7.18
CA ALA A 20 -0.93 1.51 7.19
C ALA A 20 -1.32 1.12 8.61
N ASP A 21 -2.55 0.66 8.79
CA ASP A 21 -3.10 0.22 10.08
C ASP A 21 -3.74 -1.18 10.01
N ALA A 22 -3.60 -1.87 8.87
CA ALA A 22 -4.12 -3.21 8.66
C ALA A 22 -2.99 -4.26 8.61
N SER A 23 -2.25 -4.34 7.50
CA SER A 23 -1.13 -5.27 7.36
C SER A 23 -0.06 -4.73 6.41
N ILE A 24 1.14 -5.30 6.54
CA ILE A 24 2.19 -5.29 5.53
C ILE A 24 2.59 -6.76 5.37
N PRO A 25 2.00 -7.50 4.43
CA PRO A 25 2.05 -8.96 4.38
C PRO A 25 3.35 -9.49 3.74
N TYR A 26 4.47 -8.87 4.11
CA TYR A 26 5.81 -9.09 3.60
C TYR A 26 6.81 -9.13 4.76
N LEU A 27 8.02 -9.63 4.50
CA LEU A 27 9.15 -9.54 5.46
C LEU A 27 8.91 -10.18 6.84
N GLY A 28 7.87 -11.01 6.98
CA GLY A 28 7.41 -11.51 8.28
C GLY A 28 6.80 -10.44 9.19
N ILE A 29 6.38 -9.30 8.63
CA ILE A 29 5.65 -8.23 9.33
C ILE A 29 4.20 -8.67 9.59
N GLY A 30 3.45 -8.98 8.53
CA GLY A 30 2.07 -9.45 8.61
C GLY A 30 1.10 -8.38 9.09
N VAL A 31 0.10 -8.78 9.88
CA VAL A 31 -0.88 -7.88 10.50
C VAL A 31 -0.19 -6.90 11.45
N LEU A 32 -0.55 -5.63 11.38
CA LEU A 32 0.09 -4.57 12.15
C LEU A 32 -0.45 -4.52 13.59
N ASP A 33 0.46 -4.49 14.56
CA ASP A 33 0.14 -4.29 15.98
C ASP A 33 -0.13 -2.80 16.29
N GLU A 34 0.48 -1.91 15.50
CA GLU A 34 0.35 -0.46 15.57
C GLU A 34 0.58 0.16 14.16
N PRO A 35 0.07 1.38 13.89
CA PRO A 35 0.21 1.96 12.56
C PRO A 35 1.66 2.20 12.12
N VAL A 36 1.93 1.91 10.85
CA VAL A 36 3.17 2.33 10.15
C VAL A 36 2.83 3.55 9.31
N VAL A 37 3.50 4.68 9.61
CA VAL A 37 3.23 5.96 8.98
C VAL A 37 4.39 6.34 8.05
N VAL A 38 4.05 6.64 6.80
CA VAL A 38 5.01 6.93 5.74
C VAL A 38 4.70 8.29 5.12
N GLU A 39 5.70 9.16 5.05
CA GLU A 39 5.59 10.47 4.38
C GLU A 39 6.03 10.36 2.93
N VAL A 40 5.24 10.88 2.01
CA VAL A 40 5.44 10.81 0.57
C VAL A 40 5.57 12.21 -0.02
N LYS A 41 6.62 12.42 -0.81
CA LYS A 41 6.83 13.65 -1.57
C LYS A 41 7.34 13.32 -2.96
N ASP A 42 6.77 13.98 -3.97
CA ASP A 42 7.19 13.87 -5.38
C ASP A 42 7.31 12.40 -5.83
N GLY A 43 6.36 11.55 -5.42
CA GLY A 43 6.30 10.12 -5.76
C GLY A 43 7.16 9.19 -4.92
N PHE A 44 7.92 9.70 -3.95
CA PHE A 44 8.84 8.89 -3.14
C PHE A 44 8.59 9.02 -1.64
N ILE A 45 8.79 7.91 -0.94
CA ILE A 45 8.84 7.84 0.51
C ILE A 45 10.06 8.64 1.02
N THR A 46 9.80 9.57 1.93
CA THR A 46 10.83 10.42 2.55
C THR A 46 11.06 10.10 4.02
N SER A 47 10.08 9.50 4.70
CA SER A 47 10.25 9.00 6.06
C SER A 47 9.29 7.85 6.36
N ILE A 48 9.71 6.97 7.27
CA ILE A 48 8.93 5.84 7.79
C ILE A 48 9.03 5.91 9.31
N THR A 49 7.88 5.88 9.97
CA THR A 49 7.74 5.99 11.43
C THR A 49 6.72 4.99 11.97
N GLY A 50 6.84 4.64 13.24
CA GLY A 50 6.10 3.58 13.92
C GLY A 50 7.05 2.83 14.86
N GLY A 51 6.62 1.69 15.42
CA GLY A 51 7.49 0.86 16.24
C GLY A 51 8.18 -0.25 15.45
N ARG A 52 8.16 -1.47 15.99
CA ARG A 52 9.03 -2.56 15.51
C ARG A 52 8.80 -2.90 14.03
N GLN A 53 7.54 -2.96 13.60
CA GLN A 53 7.18 -3.34 12.22
C GLN A 53 7.62 -2.27 11.20
N ALA A 54 7.53 -0.98 11.55
CA ALA A 54 8.05 0.12 10.73
C ALA A 54 9.58 0.03 10.56
N GLU A 55 10.31 -0.31 11.63
CA GLU A 55 11.76 -0.47 11.59
C GLU A 55 12.22 -1.66 10.75
N VAL A 56 11.42 -2.73 10.67
CA VAL A 56 11.68 -3.85 9.74
C VAL A 56 11.59 -3.38 8.30
N LEU A 57 10.49 -2.72 7.92
CA LEU A 57 10.31 -2.17 6.58
C LEU A 57 11.44 -1.21 6.20
N LYS A 58 11.75 -0.25 7.08
CA LYS A 58 12.79 0.76 6.85
C LYS A 58 14.17 0.14 6.62
N LYS A 59 14.55 -0.86 7.41
CA LYS A 59 15.84 -1.57 7.27
C LYS A 59 15.90 -2.35 5.96
N ASP A 60 14.81 -2.99 5.59
CA ASP A 60 14.73 -3.77 4.35
C ASP A 60 14.88 -2.86 3.12
N LEU A 61 14.09 -1.78 3.02
CA LEU A 61 14.21 -0.82 1.90
C LEU A 61 15.63 -0.24 1.79
N ALA A 62 16.26 0.08 2.93
CA ALA A 62 17.64 0.58 2.94
C ALA A 62 18.66 -0.49 2.49
N SER A 63 18.42 -1.77 2.79
CA SER A 63 19.33 -2.87 2.48
C SER A 63 19.49 -3.12 0.97
N HIS A 64 18.46 -2.78 0.19
CA HIS A 64 18.48 -2.93 -1.26
C HIS A 64 19.41 -1.93 -1.98
N ASN A 65 19.77 -0.81 -1.31
CA ASN A 65 20.59 0.25 -1.89
C ASN A 65 20.07 0.73 -3.27
N ASP A 66 18.75 0.81 -3.41
CA ASP A 66 18.07 1.25 -4.63
C ASP A 66 17.03 2.33 -4.24
N PRO A 67 17.14 3.57 -4.74
CA PRO A 67 16.17 4.63 -4.45
C PRO A 67 14.77 4.30 -4.95
N ASN A 68 14.62 3.42 -5.96
CA ASN A 68 13.31 3.04 -6.48
C ASN A 68 12.51 2.16 -5.52
N CYS A 69 13.13 1.59 -4.48
CA CYS A 69 12.39 0.93 -3.39
C CYS A 69 11.43 1.88 -2.65
N TYR A 70 11.66 3.19 -2.75
CA TYR A 70 10.87 4.21 -2.09
C TYR A 70 9.77 4.79 -3.02
N ASN A 71 9.67 4.33 -4.27
CA ASN A 71 8.66 4.80 -5.23
C ASN A 71 7.24 4.37 -4.82
N ILE A 72 6.24 5.22 -5.02
CA ILE A 72 4.83 4.82 -4.93
C ILE A 72 4.42 4.12 -6.22
N ALA A 73 3.95 2.88 -6.11
CA ALA A 73 3.75 1.98 -7.23
C ALA A 73 2.27 1.70 -7.54
N GLU A 74 1.40 1.74 -6.54
CA GLU A 74 0.02 1.24 -6.70
C GLU A 74 -0.94 1.90 -5.73
N LEU A 75 -2.19 2.07 -6.17
CA LEU A 75 -3.38 2.17 -5.32
C LEU A 75 -4.25 0.95 -5.63
N GLY A 76 -4.49 0.11 -4.63
CA GLY A 76 -5.39 -1.04 -4.73
C GLY A 76 -6.52 -1.00 -3.71
N VAL A 77 -7.65 -1.62 -4.06
CA VAL A 77 -8.87 -1.68 -3.23
C VAL A 77 -9.36 -3.11 -3.15
N GLY A 78 -9.48 -3.64 -1.94
CA GLY A 78 -9.97 -4.99 -1.69
C GLY A 78 -11.49 -5.09 -1.85
N LEU A 79 -11.96 -6.13 -2.52
CA LEU A 79 -13.37 -6.29 -2.95
C LEU A 79 -13.98 -7.65 -2.60
N ASN A 80 -13.22 -8.54 -1.94
CA ASN A 80 -13.70 -9.88 -1.60
C ASN A 80 -14.23 -9.94 -0.15
N PRO A 81 -15.55 -10.15 0.06
CA PRO A 81 -16.12 -10.29 1.40
C PRO A 81 -15.79 -11.63 2.08
N GLN A 82 -15.14 -12.56 1.38
CA GLN A 82 -14.70 -13.84 1.94
C GLN A 82 -13.25 -13.83 2.41
N CYS A 83 -12.47 -12.84 1.99
CA CYS A 83 -11.08 -12.70 2.40
C CYS A 83 -10.99 -12.22 3.86
N ARG A 84 -9.91 -12.62 4.55
CA ARG A 84 -9.68 -12.27 5.96
C ARG A 84 -8.27 -11.74 6.17
N MET A 85 -8.17 -10.67 6.95
CA MET A 85 -6.87 -10.12 7.36
C MET A 85 -6.12 -11.15 8.21
N CYS A 86 -5.00 -11.65 7.68
CA CYS A 86 -4.23 -12.75 8.27
C CYS A 86 -2.72 -12.61 8.11
N GLY A 87 -2.23 -11.53 7.47
CA GLY A 87 -0.81 -11.29 7.24
C GLY A 87 -0.28 -12.04 6.01
N ILE A 88 -1.16 -12.51 5.12
CA ILE A 88 -0.81 -13.22 3.90
C ILE A 88 -1.25 -12.38 2.70
N MET A 89 -0.29 -12.04 1.85
CA MET A 89 -0.40 -11.06 0.77
C MET A 89 -1.71 -11.16 -0.02
N LEU A 90 -1.89 -12.25 -0.76
CA LEU A 90 -3.07 -12.42 -1.63
C LEU A 90 -4.40 -12.39 -0.87
N GLU A 91 -4.43 -12.87 0.37
CA GLU A 91 -5.67 -12.88 1.15
C GLU A 91 -5.97 -11.48 1.70
N ASP A 92 -4.96 -10.78 2.22
CA ASP A 92 -5.08 -9.48 2.84
C ASP A 92 -5.46 -8.38 1.82
N GLU A 93 -4.84 -8.37 0.63
CA GLU A 93 -5.12 -7.43 -0.46
C GLU A 93 -6.58 -7.52 -0.92
N GLY A 94 -7.16 -8.71 -0.86
CA GLY A 94 -8.53 -8.95 -1.30
C GLY A 94 -9.60 -8.56 -0.28
N VAL A 95 -9.25 -8.23 0.96
CA VAL A 95 -10.24 -8.01 2.03
C VAL A 95 -11.16 -6.83 1.71
N ILE A 96 -12.48 -7.05 1.69
CA ILE A 96 -13.42 -5.94 1.52
C ILE A 96 -13.29 -4.91 2.65
N GLY A 97 -13.35 -3.62 2.32
CA GLY A 97 -13.19 -2.54 3.29
C GLY A 97 -11.75 -2.17 3.59
N THR A 98 -10.79 -2.66 2.79
CA THR A 98 -9.40 -2.21 2.80
C THR A 98 -9.04 -1.50 1.50
N ALA A 99 -8.00 -0.68 1.57
CA ALA A 99 -7.21 -0.26 0.43
C ALA A 99 -5.74 -0.41 0.78
N HIS A 100 -4.87 -0.33 -0.21
CA HIS A 100 -3.44 -0.28 0.01
C HIS A 100 -2.74 0.65 -0.96
N ILE A 101 -1.58 1.09 -0.52
CA ILE A 101 -0.61 1.75 -1.37
C ILE A 101 0.59 0.82 -1.53
N GLY A 102 0.83 0.37 -2.76
CA GLY A 102 2.01 -0.40 -3.10
C GLY A 102 3.24 0.51 -3.26
N ILE A 103 4.41 0.01 -2.86
CA ILE A 103 5.70 0.71 -2.97
C ILE A 103 6.72 -0.15 -3.72
N GLY A 104 7.67 0.50 -4.40
CA GLY A 104 8.71 -0.16 -5.19
C GLY A 104 8.40 -0.20 -6.68
N THR A 105 8.43 -1.39 -7.26
CA THR A 105 8.32 -1.60 -8.71
C THR A 105 6.87 -1.47 -9.19
N SER A 106 6.66 -0.78 -10.30
CA SER A 106 5.35 -0.56 -10.93
C SER A 106 5.27 -1.08 -12.38
N ILE A 107 6.35 -1.65 -12.92
CA ILE A 107 6.42 -2.10 -14.33
C ILE A 107 5.40 -3.18 -14.73
N THR A 108 4.86 -3.93 -13.76
CA THR A 108 3.84 -4.96 -13.98
C THR A 108 2.42 -4.45 -13.78
N LEU A 109 2.27 -3.19 -13.35
CA LEU A 109 1.02 -2.57 -12.91
C LEU A 109 0.62 -1.36 -13.78
N GLY A 110 1.40 -1.07 -14.83
CA GLY A 110 1.17 0.01 -15.78
C GLY A 110 2.09 1.22 -15.63
N GLY A 111 2.98 1.24 -14.63
CA GLY A 111 4.03 2.25 -14.49
C GLY A 111 5.34 1.88 -15.19
N ILE A 112 6.35 2.73 -15.01
CA ILE A 112 7.68 2.57 -15.63
C ILE A 112 8.82 2.35 -14.63
N THR A 113 8.57 2.45 -13.33
CA THR A 113 9.62 2.34 -12.31
C THR A 113 9.92 0.88 -11.99
N LYS A 114 11.17 0.48 -12.18
CA LYS A 114 11.68 -0.84 -11.77
C LYS A 114 12.43 -0.74 -10.44
N ALA A 115 12.07 -1.61 -9.50
CA ALA A 115 12.73 -1.77 -8.21
C ALA A 115 12.88 -3.27 -7.88
N PRO A 116 13.73 -3.65 -6.91
CA PRO A 116 13.87 -5.06 -6.49
C PRO A 116 12.72 -5.56 -5.59
N ILE A 117 11.81 -4.68 -5.17
CA ILE A 117 10.71 -4.97 -4.26
C ILE A 117 9.38 -4.46 -4.79
N HIS A 118 8.31 -5.08 -4.30
CA HIS A 118 6.94 -4.59 -4.37
C HIS A 118 6.27 -4.94 -3.03
N TYR A 119 5.88 -3.95 -2.23
CA TYR A 119 5.24 -4.17 -0.93
C TYR A 119 4.01 -3.30 -0.76
N ASP A 120 2.97 -3.88 -0.16
CA ASP A 120 1.68 -3.25 0.05
C ASP A 120 1.49 -2.82 1.50
N LEU A 121 1.11 -1.56 1.64
CA LEU A 121 0.80 -0.93 2.92
C LEU A 121 -0.72 -0.81 3.03
N LEU A 122 -1.33 -1.80 3.69
CA LEU A 122 -2.79 -1.89 3.77
C LEU A 122 -3.36 -1.04 4.90
N MET A 123 -4.54 -0.47 4.66
CA MET A 123 -5.30 0.34 5.61
C MET A 123 -6.78 -0.03 5.63
N TRP A 124 -7.40 0.13 6.80
CA TRP A 124 -8.83 -0.10 6.99
C TRP A 124 -9.68 1.11 6.63
N ASN A 125 -10.92 0.83 6.23
CA ASN A 125 -11.99 1.79 6.04
C ASN A 125 -11.57 3.02 5.20
N PRO A 126 -11.02 2.82 4.00
CA PRO A 126 -10.59 3.93 3.17
C PRO A 126 -11.79 4.77 2.72
N ARG A 127 -11.57 6.07 2.56
CA ARG A 127 -12.44 6.93 1.77
C ARG A 127 -11.68 7.37 0.54
N ILE A 128 -12.11 6.91 -0.64
CA ILE A 128 -11.45 7.21 -1.91
C ILE A 128 -12.32 8.16 -2.71
N GLU A 129 -11.73 9.29 -3.09
CA GLU A 129 -12.35 10.35 -3.87
C GLU A 129 -11.57 10.54 -5.17
N VAL A 130 -12.27 10.55 -6.29
CA VAL A 130 -11.71 10.80 -7.63
C VAL A 130 -12.42 12.00 -8.22
N ASP A 131 -11.66 13.04 -8.58
CA ASP A 131 -12.16 14.28 -9.19
C ASP A 131 -13.36 14.91 -8.43
N GLY A 132 -13.33 14.88 -7.09
CA GLY A 132 -14.39 15.43 -6.25
C GLY A 132 -15.55 14.48 -5.97
N LYS A 133 -15.53 13.26 -6.50
CA LYS A 133 -16.57 12.23 -6.29
C LYS A 133 -16.05 11.10 -5.41
N VAL A 134 -16.73 10.86 -4.28
CA VAL A 134 -16.44 9.70 -3.43
C VAL A 134 -16.90 8.43 -4.13
N ILE A 135 -15.98 7.49 -4.35
CA ILE A 135 -16.24 6.21 -5.02
C ILE A 135 -16.17 5.01 -4.07
N ILE A 136 -15.42 5.15 -2.97
CA ILE A 136 -15.32 4.16 -1.89
C ILE A 136 -15.48 4.89 -0.55
N ASP A 137 -16.27 4.33 0.36
CA ASP A 137 -16.41 4.78 1.74
C ASP A 137 -16.53 3.56 2.66
N GLY A 138 -15.41 3.17 3.27
CA GLY A 138 -15.32 1.95 4.05
C GLY A 138 -15.41 0.70 3.18
N ASP A 139 -16.38 -0.16 3.50
CA ASP A 139 -16.70 -1.38 2.75
C ASP A 139 -17.67 -1.15 1.57
N LYS A 140 -18.10 0.10 1.35
CA LYS A 140 -19.09 0.44 0.33
C LYS A 140 -18.46 0.97 -0.94
N VAL A 141 -18.87 0.39 -2.06
CA VAL A 141 -18.62 0.91 -3.40
C VAL A 141 -19.81 1.76 -3.85
N LEU A 142 -19.58 3.05 -4.15
CA LEU A 142 -20.62 4.09 -4.26
C LEU A 142 -20.92 4.56 -5.71
N VAL A 143 -20.57 3.75 -6.72
CA VAL A 143 -20.58 4.06 -8.17
C VAL A 143 -21.68 5.03 -8.63
#